data_AF-A0A914P130-F1
#
_entry.id   AF-A0A914P130-F1
#
_cell.length_a   1.000
_cell.length_b   1.000
_cell.length_c   1.000
_cell.angle_alpha   90.00
_cell.angle_beta   90.00
_cell.angle_gamma   90.00
#
_symmetry.space_group_name_H-M   'P 1'
#
loop_
_entity.id
_entity.type
_entity.pdbx_description
1 polymer ?
#
loop_
_entity_poly.entity_id
_entity_poly.type
_entity_poly.pdbx_seq_one_letter_code
_entity_poly.pdbx_strand_id
1 'polypeptide(L)'
;MGKTRSSLKANRTGSKGNASKGVGGATTNTKYQRRTGCVNKKQRSNHSLNPDRTTDPKTTGGVNARSKATINRLRMYKHFKPIRAPNGKILQAAPFQSWKNSGEVARVEPHRKWFGNTRVVGQEQLQKFQENLGKAINDPFQVVMKQTRLPISLLQEKAKVSQLF
;
A
#
# COMPACT_ATOMS: atom_id res chain seq x y z
N MET A 1 -5.89 -32.02 51.68
CA MET A 1 -7.22 -32.59 51.35
C MET A 1 -8.23 -31.47 51.21
N GLY A 2 -9.08 -31.52 50.16
CA GLY A 2 -10.21 -30.60 49.94
C GLY A 2 -9.89 -29.42 49.00
N LYS A 3 -10.73 -29.02 48.04
CA LYS A 3 -12.03 -29.52 47.53
C LYS A 3 -12.06 -29.24 46.02
N THR A 4 -12.49 -30.20 45.20
CA THR A 4 -12.75 -30.02 43.77
C THR A 4 -14.07 -29.25 43.60
N ARG A 5 -14.07 -28.19 42.78
CA ARG A 5 -15.30 -27.45 42.45
C ARG A 5 -15.97 -28.12 41.25
N SER A 6 -17.09 -28.77 41.51
CA SER A 6 -17.96 -29.43 40.54
C SER A 6 -18.87 -28.44 39.80
N SER A 7 -19.05 -28.73 38.52
CA SER A 7 -20.19 -28.46 37.63
C SER A 7 -20.97 -27.14 37.75
N LEU A 8 -20.96 -26.35 36.67
CA LEU A 8 -22.16 -25.64 36.23
C LEU A 8 -22.62 -26.26 34.90
N LYS A 9 -23.74 -26.98 34.99
CA LYS A 9 -24.52 -27.51 33.86
C LYS A 9 -25.06 -26.35 33.02
N ALA A 10 -25.17 -26.62 31.73
CA ALA A 10 -25.72 -25.75 30.72
C ALA A 10 -27.17 -25.32 31.00
N ASN A 11 -27.44 -24.03 30.84
CA ASN A 11 -28.79 -23.50 30.61
C ASN A 11 -28.96 -23.24 29.11
N ARG A 12 -29.34 -24.27 28.35
CA ARG A 12 -29.98 -24.11 27.03
C ARG A 12 -31.49 -24.15 27.26
N THR A 13 -32.12 -22.99 27.38
CA THR A 13 -33.57 -22.90 27.25
C THR A 13 -33.91 -22.97 25.77
N GLY A 14 -34.40 -24.13 25.33
CA GLY A 14 -34.89 -24.35 23.98
C GLY A 14 -36.13 -23.50 23.73
N SER A 15 -36.01 -22.52 22.84
CA SER A 15 -37.17 -21.91 22.20
C SER A 15 -37.64 -22.85 21.08
N LYS A 16 -38.73 -23.55 21.34
CA LYS A 16 -39.46 -24.34 20.34
C LYS A 16 -39.87 -23.43 19.17
N GLY A 17 -39.66 -23.91 17.95
CA GLY A 17 -40.06 -23.22 16.74
C GLY A 17 -41.58 -23.10 16.66
N ASN A 18 -42.07 -21.89 16.40
CA ASN A 18 -43.43 -21.65 15.94
C ASN A 18 -43.40 -21.40 14.44
N ALA A 19 -43.95 -22.35 13.70
CA ALA A 19 -44.26 -22.21 12.29
C ALA A 19 -45.51 -21.32 12.15
N SER A 20 -45.33 -20.05 11.82
CA SER A 20 -46.42 -19.23 11.28
C SER A 20 -46.53 -19.47 9.78
N LYS A 21 -47.54 -20.24 9.38
CA LYS A 21 -48.07 -20.19 8.02
C LYS A 21 -48.89 -18.90 7.90
N GLY A 22 -48.56 -18.04 6.95
CA GLY A 22 -49.36 -16.86 6.67
C GLY A 22 -48.77 -15.89 5.64
N VAL A 23 -49.28 -16.03 4.41
CA VAL A 23 -49.57 -14.98 3.41
C VAL A 23 -48.37 -14.27 2.75
N GLY A 24 -48.29 -14.40 1.42
CA GLY A 24 -47.29 -13.74 0.59
C GLY A 24 -47.40 -12.21 0.59
N GLY A 25 -46.25 -11.55 0.50
CA GLY A 25 -46.16 -10.10 0.30
C GLY A 25 -44.74 -9.56 0.39
N ALA A 26 -44.29 -8.93 -0.69
CA ALA A 26 -43.14 -8.04 -0.84
C ALA A 26 -41.72 -8.62 -0.73
N THR A 27 -41.12 -8.90 -1.89
CA THR A 27 -39.67 -8.92 -2.10
C THR A 27 -39.09 -7.52 -1.89
N THR A 28 -38.76 -7.16 -0.65
CA THR A 28 -37.96 -5.94 -0.41
C THR A 28 -36.57 -6.16 -0.97
N ASN A 29 -36.31 -5.50 -2.10
CA ASN A 29 -35.05 -5.50 -2.83
C ASN A 29 -33.96 -4.88 -1.94
N THR A 30 -33.27 -5.68 -1.12
CA THR A 30 -32.11 -5.24 -0.32
C THR A 30 -30.89 -5.05 -1.23
N LYS A 31 -30.98 -4.13 -2.18
CA LYS A 31 -29.89 -3.69 -3.06
C LYS A 31 -28.82 -2.89 -2.28
N TYR A 32 -29.11 -2.50 -1.03
CA TYR A 32 -28.29 -1.63 -0.21
C TYR A 32 -27.93 -2.18 1.17
N GLN A 33 -27.93 -3.49 1.37
CA GLN A 33 -27.21 -4.10 2.50
C GLN A 33 -25.83 -4.56 2.03
N ARG A 34 -24.93 -3.60 1.75
CA ARG A 34 -23.50 -3.94 1.60
C ARG A 34 -22.97 -4.31 2.98
N ARG A 35 -22.89 -5.61 3.21
CA ARG A 35 -22.19 -6.25 4.34
C ARG A 35 -20.89 -5.51 4.65
N THR A 36 -20.87 -4.77 5.76
CA THR A 36 -19.66 -4.30 6.42
C THR A 36 -18.94 -5.51 6.98
N GLY A 37 -18.22 -6.25 6.13
CA GLY A 37 -17.59 -7.52 6.52
C GLY A 37 -17.09 -8.41 5.39
N CYS A 38 -16.72 -7.88 4.22
CA CYS A 38 -16.04 -8.69 3.19
C CYS A 38 -14.88 -7.93 2.56
N VAL A 39 -13.79 -7.79 3.32
CA VAL A 39 -12.58 -7.10 2.84
C VAL A 39 -11.87 -7.88 1.72
N ASN A 40 -12.16 -9.18 1.52
CA ASN A 40 -11.45 -10.03 0.55
C ASN A 40 -12.38 -10.92 -0.30
N LYS A 41 -13.43 -10.37 -0.92
CA LYS A 41 -14.20 -11.15 -1.92
C LYS A 41 -13.75 -10.76 -3.34
N LYS A 42 -13.02 -11.66 -4.01
CA LYS A 42 -12.67 -11.55 -5.44
C LYS A 42 -13.92 -11.18 -6.24
N GLN A 43 -13.85 -10.11 -7.02
CA GLN A 43 -14.97 -9.67 -7.84
C GLN A 43 -15.22 -10.71 -8.93
N ARG A 44 -16.38 -11.39 -8.90
CA ARG A 44 -16.68 -12.50 -9.83
C ARG A 44 -17.10 -12.04 -11.24
N SER A 45 -17.25 -10.74 -11.48
CA SER A 45 -17.75 -10.21 -12.76
C SER A 45 -16.68 -10.22 -13.85
N ASN A 46 -16.99 -10.64 -15.08
CA ASN A 46 -16.03 -10.65 -16.18
C ASN A 46 -15.94 -9.31 -16.97
N HIS A 47 -16.17 -8.16 -16.32
CA HIS A 47 -16.14 -6.87 -17.02
C HIS A 47 -14.71 -6.37 -17.26
N SER A 48 -14.49 -5.58 -18.31
CA SER A 48 -13.16 -5.15 -18.80
C SER A 48 -12.34 -4.28 -17.83
N LEU A 49 -12.97 -3.78 -16.75
CA LEU A 49 -12.33 -3.02 -15.68
C LEU A 49 -12.22 -3.82 -14.37
N ASN A 50 -12.50 -5.12 -14.33
CA ASN A 50 -12.28 -5.94 -13.15
C ASN A 50 -10.84 -6.50 -13.12
N PRO A 51 -10.02 -6.18 -12.11
CA PRO A 51 -8.68 -6.73 -11.96
C PRO A 51 -8.66 -8.23 -11.63
N ASP A 52 -9.78 -8.79 -11.16
CA ASP A 52 -9.93 -10.20 -10.81
C ASP A 52 -10.72 -11.00 -11.86
N ARG A 53 -10.92 -10.44 -13.07
CA ARG A 53 -11.55 -11.18 -14.17
C ARG A 53 -10.65 -12.32 -14.67
N THR A 54 -11.27 -13.36 -15.22
CA THR A 54 -10.53 -14.40 -15.94
C THR A 54 -9.89 -13.78 -17.18
N THR A 55 -8.64 -14.14 -17.44
CA THR A 55 -7.87 -13.71 -18.64
C THR A 55 -7.71 -14.84 -19.64
N ASP A 56 -8.36 -15.98 -19.39
CA ASP A 56 -8.30 -17.15 -20.25
C ASP A 56 -8.82 -16.76 -21.64
N PRO A 57 -8.04 -16.98 -22.72
CA PRO A 57 -8.40 -16.56 -24.08
C PRO A 57 -9.77 -17.09 -24.52
N LYS A 58 -10.14 -18.29 -24.05
CA LYS A 58 -11.41 -18.97 -24.32
C LYS A 58 -12.64 -18.28 -23.69
N THR A 59 -12.46 -17.62 -22.55
CA THR A 59 -13.54 -16.98 -21.77
C THR A 59 -13.59 -15.46 -21.99
N THR A 60 -12.53 -14.88 -22.55
CA THR A 60 -12.29 -13.44 -22.58
C THR A 60 -12.44 -12.82 -23.98
N GLY A 61 -12.73 -13.63 -25.00
CA GLY A 61 -12.86 -13.13 -26.38
C GLY A 61 -11.52 -12.80 -27.03
N GLY A 62 -10.46 -13.56 -26.71
CA GLY A 62 -9.16 -13.50 -27.41
C GLY A 62 -8.00 -12.83 -26.66
N VAL A 63 -6.88 -12.69 -27.38
CA VAL A 63 -5.52 -12.28 -26.91
C VAL A 63 -5.44 -10.81 -26.43
N ASN A 64 -6.48 -10.00 -26.70
CA ASN A 64 -6.48 -8.54 -26.46
C ASN A 64 -6.96 -8.12 -25.05
N ALA A 65 -6.96 -9.07 -24.12
CA ALA A 65 -7.36 -8.86 -22.74
C ALA A 65 -6.39 -7.91 -22.02
N ARG A 66 -6.89 -6.79 -21.47
CA ARG A 66 -6.08 -5.92 -20.59
C ARG A 66 -5.56 -6.70 -19.38
N SER A 67 -4.26 -6.55 -19.08
CA SER A 67 -3.64 -7.11 -17.87
C SER A 67 -4.19 -6.45 -16.59
N LYS A 68 -4.05 -7.15 -15.45
CA LYS A 68 -4.44 -6.64 -14.13
C LYS A 68 -3.78 -5.28 -13.80
N ALA A 69 -2.51 -5.13 -14.15
CA ALA A 69 -1.78 -3.86 -13.97
C ALA A 69 -2.38 -2.72 -14.80
N THR A 70 -2.68 -2.98 -16.09
CA THR A 70 -3.34 -1.99 -16.97
C THR A 70 -4.70 -1.59 -16.43
N ILE A 71 -5.49 -2.54 -15.93
CA ILE A 71 -6.81 -2.26 -15.33
C ILE A 71 -6.67 -1.38 -14.07
N ASN A 72 -5.73 -1.68 -13.18
CA ASN A 72 -5.49 -0.87 -11.99
C ASN A 72 -5.04 0.56 -12.35
N ARG A 73 -4.17 0.71 -13.36
CA ARG A 73 -3.78 2.02 -13.90
C ARG A 73 -4.97 2.80 -14.47
N LEU A 74 -5.85 2.14 -15.24
CA LEU A 74 -7.05 2.80 -15.78
C LEU A 74 -8.05 3.17 -14.68
N ARG A 75 -8.20 2.32 -13.66
CA ARG A 75 -9.00 2.63 -12.47
C ARG A 75 -8.45 3.86 -11.75
N MET A 76 -7.13 4.02 -11.66
CA MET A 76 -6.50 5.21 -11.09
C MET A 76 -7.06 6.49 -11.73
N TYR A 77 -7.03 6.62 -13.07
CA TYR A 77 -7.55 7.82 -13.75
C TYR A 77 -9.04 8.08 -13.52
N LYS A 78 -9.85 7.03 -13.29
CA LYS A 78 -11.31 7.15 -13.13
C LYS A 78 -11.78 7.41 -11.68
N HIS A 79 -11.05 6.92 -10.66
CA HIS A 79 -11.56 6.78 -9.29
C HIS A 79 -10.96 7.78 -8.27
N PHE A 80 -10.52 8.96 -8.70
CA PHE A 80 -10.09 10.05 -7.80
C PHE A 80 -11.24 10.83 -7.14
N LYS A 81 -12.42 10.21 -6.98
CA LYS A 81 -13.62 10.85 -6.40
C LYS A 81 -14.13 10.06 -5.20
N PRO A 82 -14.69 10.73 -4.17
CA PRO A 82 -15.28 10.05 -3.03
C PRO A 82 -16.55 9.29 -3.44
N ILE A 83 -16.81 8.14 -2.80
CA ILE A 83 -18.06 7.40 -2.97
C ILE A 83 -19.08 7.96 -2.01
N ARG A 84 -20.23 8.41 -2.52
CA ARG A 84 -21.31 9.02 -1.76
C ARG A 84 -22.53 8.11 -1.68
N ALA A 85 -23.28 8.21 -0.59
CA ALA A 85 -24.62 7.68 -0.47
C ALA A 85 -25.62 8.58 -1.23
N PRO A 86 -26.84 8.09 -1.53
CA PRO A 86 -27.86 8.89 -2.22
C PRO A 86 -28.23 10.19 -1.49
N ASN A 87 -28.12 10.21 -0.15
CA ASN A 87 -28.31 11.39 0.68
C ASN A 87 -27.12 12.39 0.64
N GLY A 88 -26.13 12.16 -0.23
CA GLY A 88 -24.96 13.02 -0.40
C GLY A 88 -23.83 12.82 0.61
N LYS A 89 -24.03 12.02 1.67
CA LYS A 89 -22.99 11.73 2.67
C LYS A 89 -21.87 10.89 2.06
N ILE A 90 -20.62 11.20 2.41
CA ILE A 90 -19.46 10.44 1.92
C ILE A 90 -19.36 9.11 2.68
N LEU A 91 -19.42 8.00 1.96
CA LEU A 91 -19.24 6.66 2.52
C LEU A 91 -17.77 6.24 2.52
N GLN A 92 -17.04 6.60 1.47
CA GLN A 92 -15.61 6.33 1.32
C GLN A 92 -14.94 7.58 0.78
N ALA A 93 -13.90 8.02 1.49
CA ALA A 93 -13.06 9.14 1.06
C ALA A 93 -12.42 8.85 -0.31
N ALA A 94 -12.09 9.92 -1.03
CA ALA A 94 -11.27 9.79 -2.22
C ALA A 94 -9.88 9.24 -1.83
N PRO A 95 -9.17 8.61 -2.77
CA PRO A 95 -7.77 8.23 -2.56
C PRO A 95 -6.95 9.42 -2.05
N PHE A 96 -6.07 9.18 -1.07
CA PHE A 96 -5.22 10.19 -0.41
C PHE A 96 -5.93 11.30 0.38
N GLN A 97 -7.25 11.20 0.56
CA GLN A 97 -8.06 12.11 1.38
C GLN A 97 -8.69 11.40 2.58
N SER A 98 -7.98 10.42 3.16
CA SER A 98 -8.49 9.68 4.31
C SER A 98 -8.65 10.58 5.53
N TRP A 99 -9.73 10.39 6.28
CA TRP A 99 -9.92 11.07 7.56
C TRP A 99 -8.92 10.56 8.60
N LYS A 100 -8.36 11.48 9.36
CA LYS A 100 -7.60 11.20 10.58
C LYS A 100 -8.47 11.48 11.79
N ASN A 101 -8.20 10.78 12.89
CA ASN A 101 -8.89 11.07 14.13
C ASN A 101 -8.46 12.44 14.64
N SER A 102 -9.39 13.21 15.21
CA SER A 102 -9.05 14.49 15.82
C SER A 102 -8.03 14.26 16.94
N GLY A 103 -6.91 14.99 16.91
CA GLY A 103 -5.81 14.80 17.86
C GLY A 103 -4.79 13.72 17.49
N GLU A 104 -4.83 13.15 16.28
CA GLU A 104 -3.73 12.30 15.79
C GLU A 104 -2.47 13.16 15.56
N VAL A 105 -1.49 13.02 16.46
CA VAL A 105 -0.21 13.74 16.40
C VAL A 105 0.89 12.82 15.88
N ALA A 106 1.59 13.24 14.84
CA ALA A 106 2.80 12.56 14.39
C ALA A 106 3.96 12.91 15.33
N ARG A 107 4.42 11.93 16.11
CA ARG A 107 5.61 12.06 16.97
C ARG A 107 6.75 11.22 16.42
N VAL A 108 7.95 11.70 16.67
CA VAL A 108 9.19 11.00 16.39
C VAL A 108 9.64 10.30 17.67
N GLU A 109 9.89 9.00 17.59
CA GLU A 109 10.46 8.27 18.71
C GLU A 109 11.95 8.61 18.89
N PRO A 110 12.39 8.95 20.12
CA PRO A 110 13.81 9.17 20.38
C PRO A 110 14.57 7.85 20.24
N HIS A 111 15.53 7.77 19.32
CA HIS A 111 16.26 6.53 19.07
C HIS A 111 17.76 6.79 18.81
N ARG A 112 18.65 6.01 19.44
CA ARG A 112 20.12 6.19 19.37
C ARG A 112 20.69 6.18 17.95
N LYS A 113 20.14 5.36 17.05
CA LYS A 113 20.51 5.30 15.61
C LYS A 113 20.42 6.65 14.89
N TRP A 114 19.65 7.62 15.39
CA TRP A 114 19.53 8.94 14.78
C TRP A 114 20.85 9.70 14.76
N PHE A 115 21.69 9.44 15.75
CA PHE A 115 22.95 10.14 15.97
C PHE A 115 24.17 9.32 15.53
N GLY A 116 23.96 8.11 14.99
CA GLY A 116 25.03 7.29 14.44
C GLY A 116 25.37 7.71 13.02
N ASN A 117 26.64 7.58 12.64
CA ASN A 117 27.09 7.85 11.28
C ASN A 117 26.36 6.93 10.29
N THR A 118 25.57 7.51 9.37
CA THR A 118 24.71 6.75 8.44
C THR A 118 25.42 6.36 7.15
N ARG A 119 26.43 7.12 6.74
CA ARG A 119 27.27 6.86 5.56
C ARG A 119 28.72 7.04 5.95
N VAL A 120 29.46 5.94 5.95
CA VAL A 120 30.91 5.92 6.19
C VAL A 120 31.57 5.29 4.97
N VAL A 121 32.67 5.88 4.53
CA VAL A 121 33.45 5.39 3.39
C VAL A 121 34.86 5.12 3.90
N GLY A 122 35.41 3.96 3.57
CA GLY A 122 36.81 3.66 3.86
C GLY A 122 37.73 4.48 2.96
N GLN A 123 38.89 4.90 3.49
CA GLN A 123 39.84 5.73 2.76
C GLN A 123 40.30 5.09 1.43
N GLU A 124 40.57 3.79 1.42
CA GLU A 124 40.98 3.07 0.19
C GLU A 124 39.89 3.07 -0.89
N GLN A 125 38.63 2.89 -0.48
CA GLN A 125 37.49 2.91 -1.40
C GLN A 125 37.28 4.32 -1.96
N LEU A 126 37.48 5.33 -1.12
CA LEU A 126 37.46 6.73 -1.53
C LEU A 126 38.53 6.96 -2.60
N GLN A 127 39.79 6.56 -2.35
CA GLN A 127 40.90 6.74 -3.27
C GLN A 127 40.69 6.03 -4.62
N LYS A 128 40.30 4.75 -4.61
CA LYS A 128 39.94 3.98 -5.82
C LYS A 128 38.81 4.64 -6.61
N PHE A 129 37.83 5.20 -5.90
CA PHE A 129 36.75 5.93 -6.55
C PHE A 129 37.25 7.21 -7.22
N GLN A 130 38.18 7.96 -6.60
CA GLN A 130 38.77 9.16 -7.21
C GLN A 130 39.49 8.82 -8.52
N GLU A 131 40.29 7.76 -8.53
CA GLU A 131 41.05 7.34 -9.70
C GLU A 131 40.14 6.96 -10.87
N ASN A 132 39.10 6.17 -10.61
CA ASN A 132 38.19 5.72 -11.66
C ASN A 132 37.29 6.84 -12.17
N LEU A 133 36.83 7.73 -11.28
CA LEU A 133 36.00 8.87 -11.68
C LEU A 133 36.82 9.90 -12.48
N GLY A 134 38.09 10.14 -12.11
CA GLY A 134 38.98 10.98 -12.91
C GLY A 134 39.19 10.45 -14.32
N LYS A 135 39.41 9.12 -14.46
CA LYS A 135 39.51 8.47 -15.78
C LYS A 135 38.24 8.63 -16.62
N ALA A 136 37.07 8.40 -16.01
CA ALA A 136 35.80 8.50 -16.71
C ALA A 136 35.42 9.94 -17.10
N ILE A 137 35.83 10.95 -16.32
CA ILE A 137 35.62 12.37 -16.67
C ILE A 137 36.55 12.81 -17.81
N ASN A 138 37.78 12.33 -17.80
CA ASN A 138 38.77 12.70 -18.82
C ASN A 138 38.48 12.06 -20.19
N ASP A 139 37.69 10.98 -20.25
CA ASP A 139 37.28 10.35 -21.50
C ASP A 139 35.97 10.99 -22.03
N PRO A 140 36.01 11.75 -23.13
CA PRO A 140 34.84 12.44 -23.68
C PRO A 140 33.77 11.49 -24.25
N PHE A 141 34.09 10.22 -24.47
CA PHE A 141 33.14 9.24 -25.00
C PHE A 141 32.41 8.45 -23.91
N GLN A 142 32.77 8.65 -22.63
CA GLN A 142 32.14 7.98 -21.51
C GLN A 142 31.15 8.90 -20.79
N VAL A 143 29.98 8.35 -20.45
CA VAL A 143 28.93 9.07 -19.71
C VAL A 143 28.52 8.27 -18.48
N VAL A 144 28.48 8.94 -17.33
CA VAL A 144 28.02 8.34 -16.06
C VAL A 144 26.50 8.29 -16.04
N MET A 145 25.91 7.09 -16.15
CA MET A 145 24.45 6.91 -16.15
C MET A 145 23.81 7.05 -14.77
N LYS A 146 24.49 6.60 -13.71
CA LYS A 146 23.99 6.68 -12.33
C LYS A 146 25.09 7.23 -11.42
N GLN A 147 24.84 8.39 -10.86
CA GLN A 147 25.73 9.00 -9.89
C GLN A 147 25.76 8.16 -8.59
N THR A 148 26.94 8.05 -7.99
CA THR A 148 27.08 7.41 -6.68
C THR A 148 26.47 8.30 -5.59
N ARG A 149 25.94 7.67 -4.54
CA ARG A 149 25.39 8.39 -3.37
C ARG A 149 26.47 8.80 -2.35
N LEU A 150 27.74 8.72 -2.74
CA LEU A 150 28.87 9.12 -1.93
C LEU A 150 29.01 10.65 -1.98
N PRO A 151 29.42 11.32 -0.88
CA PRO A 151 29.63 12.76 -0.88
C PRO A 151 30.87 13.10 -1.71
N ILE A 152 30.65 13.33 -3.01
CA ILE A 152 31.70 13.72 -3.96
C ILE A 152 32.27 15.12 -3.69
N SER A 153 31.65 15.91 -2.81
CA SER A 153 32.13 17.25 -2.44
C SER A 153 33.55 17.22 -1.84
N LEU A 154 33.96 16.12 -1.19
CA LEU A 154 35.32 15.95 -0.66
C LEU A 154 36.40 15.83 -1.76
N LEU A 155 36.03 15.60 -3.02
CA LEU A 155 36.99 15.50 -4.13
C LEU A 155 37.58 16.87 -4.53
N GLN A 156 36.90 17.97 -4.25
CA GLN A 156 37.26 19.30 -4.74
C GLN A 156 38.15 20.11 -3.77
N GLU A 157 38.39 19.63 -2.55
CA GLU A 157 39.10 20.40 -1.51
C GLU A 157 40.61 20.56 -1.73
N LYS A 158 41.24 19.71 -2.55
CA LYS A 158 42.70 19.79 -2.84
C LYS A 158 43.13 21.13 -3.47
N ALA A 159 42.20 21.92 -4.00
CA ALA A 159 42.51 23.21 -4.63
C ALA A 159 42.44 24.44 -3.70
N LYS A 160 42.08 24.30 -2.42
CA LYS A 160 41.84 25.46 -1.53
C LYS A 160 42.87 25.70 -0.41
N VAL A 161 43.88 24.85 -0.25
CA VAL A 161 44.93 25.01 0.78
C VAL A 161 46.27 25.42 0.15
N SER A 162 46.24 26.41 -0.74
CA SER A 162 47.44 27.02 -1.35
C SER A 162 47.60 28.50 -0.99
N GLN A 163 46.82 29.02 -0.04
CA GLN A 163 47.02 30.35 0.51
C GLN A 163 47.01 30.28 2.03
N LEU A 164 48.20 30.18 2.62
CA LEU A 164 48.60 30.71 3.91
C LEU A 164 50.13 30.55 3.96
N PHE A 165 50.81 31.59 3.48
CA PHE A 165 52.19 31.91 3.84
C PHE A 165 52.21 32.46 5.27
#